data_AF-T1AMS5-F1
#
_entry.id   AF-T1AMS5-F1
#
_cell.length_a   1.000
_cell.length_b   1.000
_cell.length_c   1.000
_cell.angle_alpha   90.00
_cell.angle_beta   90.00
_cell.angle_gamma   90.00
#
_symmetry.space_group_name_H-M   'P 1'
#
loop_
_entity.id
_entity.type
_entity.pdbx_description
1 polymer ?
#
loop_
_entity_poly.entity_id
_entity_poly.type
_entity_poly.pdbx_seq_one_letter_code
_entity_poly.pdbx_strand_id
1 'polypeptide(L)'
;MRAAASAKALGPWADAWLADIAAMYRAWHARRDGTDDGSALLAAIGAMRARLDAQVAGAESLVPRAYKVITMIDTHWDGLVTFASHPQIAPDNNSAERALRPEVLLRKNCGGSGAPWAYVFGEAGGSWGRVSWWRLRAP
;
A
#
# COMPACT_ATOMS: atom_id res chain seq x y z
N MET A 1 7.33 14.08 22.63
CA MET A 1 6.02 13.61 23.15
C MET A 1 4.80 13.92 22.27
N ARG A 2 4.78 14.98 21.43
CA ARG A 2 3.60 15.33 20.59
C ARG A 2 3.18 14.29 19.53
N ALA A 3 4.12 13.61 18.87
CA ALA A 3 3.82 12.66 17.78
C ALA A 3 3.03 11.41 18.23
N ALA A 4 3.30 10.89 19.43
CA ALA A 4 2.63 9.71 19.96
C ALA A 4 1.17 9.99 20.35
N ALA A 5 0.89 11.18 20.88
CA ALA A 5 -0.47 11.63 21.19
C ALA A 5 -1.33 11.80 19.91
N SER A 6 -0.74 12.37 18.84
CA SER A 6 -1.40 12.45 17.53
C SER A 6 -1.61 11.09 16.88
N ALA A 7 -0.71 10.12 17.07
CA ALA A 7 -0.88 8.75 16.57
C ALA A 7 -2.02 8.00 17.29
N LYS A 8 -2.15 8.17 18.62
CA LYS A 8 -3.26 7.59 19.39
C LYS A 8 -4.61 8.22 19.02
N ALA A 9 -4.64 9.53 18.80
CA ALA A 9 -5.84 10.25 18.36
C ALA A 9 -6.33 9.83 16.97
N LEU A 10 -5.42 9.34 16.11
CA LEU A 10 -5.77 8.83 14.78
C LEU A 10 -6.34 7.41 14.78
N GLY A 11 -6.29 6.67 15.90
CA GLY A 11 -6.76 5.29 15.98
C GLY A 11 -8.21 5.13 15.51
N PRO A 12 -9.18 5.79 16.17
CA PRO A 12 -10.59 5.69 15.78
C PRO A 12 -10.87 6.17 14.34
N TRP A 13 -10.13 7.18 13.88
CA TRP A 13 -10.23 7.67 12.50
C TRP A 13 -9.76 6.61 11.49
N ALA A 14 -8.62 5.96 11.77
CA ALA A 14 -8.08 4.90 10.93
C ALA A 14 -8.97 3.65 10.96
N ASP A 15 -9.47 3.27 12.13
CA ASP A 15 -10.38 2.13 12.31
C ASP A 15 -11.66 2.30 11.49
N ALA A 16 -12.21 3.51 11.43
CA ALA A 16 -13.38 3.80 10.61
C ALA A 16 -13.10 3.61 9.12
N TRP A 17 -11.94 4.08 8.62
CA TRP A 17 -11.53 3.85 7.24
C TRP A 17 -11.28 2.36 6.95
N LEU A 18 -10.65 1.63 7.88
CA LEU A 18 -10.43 0.20 7.75
C LEU A 18 -11.75 -0.59 7.71
N ALA A 19 -12.75 -0.18 8.49
CA ALA A 19 -14.07 -0.80 8.47
C ALA A 19 -14.76 -0.63 7.12
N ASP A 20 -14.72 0.57 6.54
CA ASP A 20 -15.30 0.85 5.22
C ASP A 20 -14.58 0.08 4.10
N ILE A 21 -13.24 0.08 4.12
CA ILE A 21 -12.44 -0.70 3.17
C ILE A 21 -12.76 -2.19 3.30
N ALA A 22 -12.87 -2.72 4.53
CA ALA A 22 -13.21 -4.12 4.75
C ALA A 22 -14.63 -4.45 4.23
N ALA A 23 -15.59 -3.52 4.38
CA ALA A 23 -16.94 -3.67 3.81
C ALA A 23 -16.90 -3.71 2.28
N MET A 24 -16.15 -2.81 1.66
CA MET A 24 -15.91 -2.78 0.21
C MET A 24 -15.29 -4.11 -0.28
N TYR A 25 -14.26 -4.64 0.40
CA TYR A 25 -13.66 -5.93 0.03
C TYR A 25 -14.65 -7.09 0.14
N ARG A 26 -15.45 -7.15 1.21
CA ARG A 26 -16.49 -8.19 1.35
C ARG A 26 -17.50 -8.14 0.20
N ALA A 27 -17.96 -6.94 -0.16
CA ALA A 27 -18.88 -6.75 -1.27
C ALA A 27 -18.24 -7.08 -2.63
N TRP A 28 -16.97 -6.73 -2.82
CA TRP A 28 -16.22 -7.10 -4.02
C TRP A 28 -16.09 -8.63 -4.16
N HIS A 29 -15.76 -9.33 -3.07
CA HIS A 29 -15.71 -10.79 -3.07
C HIS A 29 -17.07 -11.41 -3.38
N ALA A 30 -18.15 -10.90 -2.77
CA ALA A 30 -19.50 -11.38 -3.04
C ALA A 30 -19.88 -11.23 -4.53
N ARG A 31 -19.56 -10.09 -5.14
CA ARG A 31 -19.76 -9.88 -6.58
C ARG A 31 -18.91 -10.83 -7.43
N ARG A 32 -17.63 -10.97 -7.10
CA ARG A 32 -16.69 -11.83 -7.83
C ARG A 32 -17.12 -13.29 -7.80
N ASP A 33 -17.61 -13.74 -6.65
CA ASP A 33 -18.03 -15.13 -6.43
C ASP A 33 -19.48 -15.36 -6.93
N GLY A 34 -20.14 -14.32 -7.47
CA GLY A 34 -21.47 -14.39 -8.08
C GLY A 34 -22.64 -14.40 -7.09
N THR A 35 -22.38 -14.12 -5.81
CA THR A 35 -23.40 -14.10 -4.75
C THR A 35 -24.12 -12.75 -4.61
N ASP A 36 -23.61 -11.70 -5.26
CA ASP A 36 -24.18 -10.35 -5.33
C ASP A 36 -24.02 -9.80 -6.76
N ASP A 37 -24.93 -8.92 -7.20
CA ASP A 37 -24.89 -8.31 -8.53
C ASP A 37 -23.90 -7.13 -8.65
N GLY A 38 -23.26 -6.74 -7.53
CA GLY A 38 -22.38 -5.60 -7.42
C GLY A 38 -23.05 -4.36 -6.81
N SER A 39 -24.35 -4.41 -6.53
CA SER A 39 -25.06 -3.32 -5.84
C SER A 39 -24.48 -3.05 -4.46
N ALA A 40 -24.11 -4.08 -3.70
CA ALA A 40 -23.46 -3.93 -2.40
C ALA A 40 -22.07 -3.26 -2.53
N LEU A 41 -21.35 -3.55 -3.61
CA LEU A 41 -20.04 -2.94 -3.87
C LEU A 41 -20.19 -1.45 -4.19
N LEU A 42 -21.14 -1.09 -5.05
CA LEU A 42 -21.42 0.31 -5.38
C LEU A 42 -21.88 1.09 -4.15
N ALA A 43 -22.72 0.49 -3.30
CA ALA A 43 -23.14 1.10 -2.04
C ALA A 43 -21.96 1.34 -1.08
N ALA A 44 -21.05 0.37 -0.93
CA ALA A 44 -19.87 0.52 -0.09
C ALA A 44 -18.93 1.62 -0.59
N ILE A 45 -18.70 1.69 -1.91
CA ILE A 45 -17.91 2.75 -2.55
C ILE A 45 -18.58 4.12 -2.34
N GLY A 46 -19.91 4.20 -2.48
CA GLY A 46 -20.68 5.43 -2.22
C GLY A 46 -20.56 5.90 -0.77
N ALA A 47 -20.60 4.99 0.20
CA ALA A 47 -20.39 5.31 1.61
C ALA A 47 -18.98 5.85 1.88
N MET A 48 -17.95 5.22 1.29
CA MET A 48 -16.58 5.72 1.35
C MET A 48 -16.44 7.11 0.73
N ARG A 49 -17.11 7.37 -0.41
CA ARG A 49 -17.12 8.70 -1.05
C ARG A 49 -17.77 9.75 -0.15
N ALA A 50 -18.93 9.44 0.44
CA ALA A 50 -19.61 10.35 1.34
C ALA A 50 -18.76 10.69 2.58
N ARG A 51 -18.04 9.71 3.15
CA ARG A 51 -17.08 9.97 4.23
C ARG A 51 -15.94 10.88 3.77
N LEU A 52 -15.38 10.60 2.59
CA LEU A 52 -14.32 11.41 2.01
C LEU A 52 -14.77 12.87 1.87
N ASP A 53 -15.91 13.11 1.23
CA ASP A 53 -16.45 14.45 0.99
C ASP A 53 -16.68 15.19 2.32
N ALA A 54 -17.23 14.52 3.34
CA ALA A 54 -17.39 15.10 4.67
C ALA A 54 -16.06 15.48 5.34
N GLN A 55 -15.01 14.68 5.15
CA GLN A 55 -13.68 14.96 5.71
C GLN A 55 -12.91 16.03 4.93
N VAL A 56 -13.13 16.12 3.61
CA VAL A 56 -12.60 17.22 2.79
C VAL A 56 -13.27 18.54 3.18
N ALA A 57 -14.58 18.56 3.39
CA ALA A 57 -15.28 19.75 3.89
C ALA A 57 -14.83 20.18 5.29
N GLY A 58 -14.47 19.23 6.16
CA GLY A 58 -13.96 19.46 7.52
C GLY A 58 -12.43 19.49 7.64
N ALA A 59 -11.70 19.62 6.53
CA ALA A 59 -10.27 19.33 6.45
C ALA A 59 -9.37 20.14 7.40
N GLU A 60 -9.77 21.38 7.73
CA GLU A 60 -9.04 22.26 8.65
C GLU A 60 -8.92 21.70 10.08
N SER A 61 -9.83 20.79 10.47
CA SER A 61 -9.84 20.14 11.78
C SER A 61 -9.01 18.86 11.85
N LEU A 62 -8.49 18.38 10.71
CA LEU A 62 -7.69 17.16 10.66
C LEU A 62 -6.24 17.42 11.08
N VAL A 63 -5.64 16.46 11.80
CA VAL A 63 -4.20 16.50 12.02
C VAL A 63 -3.45 16.38 10.67
N PRO A 64 -2.28 17.04 10.49
CA PRO A 64 -1.63 17.16 9.18
C PRO A 64 -1.40 15.85 8.42
N ARG A 65 -1.17 14.75 9.14
CA ARG A 65 -1.00 13.43 8.54
C ARG A 65 -2.29 12.90 7.91
N ALA A 66 -3.44 13.06 8.57
CA ALA A 66 -4.73 12.64 8.04
C ALA A 66 -5.14 13.53 6.86
N TYR A 67 -4.92 14.84 6.97
CA TYR A 67 -5.16 15.78 5.87
C TYR A 67 -4.45 15.33 4.58
N LYS A 68 -3.15 15.06 4.66
CA LYS A 68 -2.37 14.59 3.50
C LYS A 68 -2.92 13.30 2.88
N VAL A 69 -3.39 12.37 3.70
CA VAL A 69 -3.99 11.11 3.22
C VAL A 69 -5.32 11.39 2.51
N ILE A 70 -6.20 12.18 3.12
CA ILE A 70 -7.52 12.51 2.55
C ILE A 70 -7.39 13.26 1.23
N THR A 71 -6.51 14.27 1.15
CA THR A 71 -6.26 14.98 -0.11
C THR A 71 -5.75 14.06 -1.20
N MET A 72 -4.88 13.10 -0.86
CA MET A 72 -4.36 12.13 -1.83
C MET A 72 -5.46 11.18 -2.33
N ILE A 73 -6.29 10.66 -1.43
CA ILE A 73 -7.42 9.78 -1.79
C ILE A 73 -8.40 10.53 -2.69
N ASP A 74 -8.75 11.77 -2.34
CA ASP A 74 -9.66 12.60 -3.14
C ASP A 74 -9.11 12.89 -4.54
N THR A 75 -7.83 13.27 -4.62
CA THR A 75 -7.14 13.53 -5.90
C THR A 75 -7.15 12.33 -6.84
N HIS A 76 -7.07 11.11 -6.30
CA HIS A 76 -6.92 9.88 -7.07
C HIS A 76 -8.15 8.97 -7.03
N TRP A 77 -9.29 9.47 -6.54
CA TRP A 77 -10.48 8.67 -6.27
C TRP A 77 -10.91 7.81 -7.47
N ASP A 78 -11.03 8.42 -8.65
CA ASP A 78 -11.52 7.75 -9.86
C ASP A 78 -10.64 6.54 -10.25
N GLY A 79 -9.32 6.68 -10.09
CA GLY A 79 -8.38 5.57 -10.32
C GLY A 79 -8.54 4.46 -9.27
N LEU A 80 -8.73 4.84 -8.00
CA LEU A 80 -8.87 3.88 -6.89
C LEU A 80 -10.13 3.03 -7.01
N VAL A 81 -11.21 3.54 -7.63
CA VAL A 81 -12.49 2.82 -7.75
C VAL A 81 -12.73 2.21 -9.15
N THR A 82 -11.77 2.30 -10.07
CA THR A 82 -11.91 1.81 -11.45
C THR A 82 -12.29 0.32 -11.54
N PHE A 83 -11.86 -0.49 -10.57
CA PHE A 83 -12.19 -1.92 -10.50
C PHE A 83 -13.69 -2.19 -10.35
N ALA A 84 -14.47 -1.23 -9.85
CA ALA A 84 -15.93 -1.35 -9.75
C ALA A 84 -16.59 -1.48 -11.13
N SER A 85 -16.05 -0.80 -12.14
CA SER A 85 -16.55 -0.88 -13.52
C SER A 85 -15.90 -2.02 -14.33
N HIS A 86 -14.79 -2.58 -13.84
CA HIS A 86 -13.98 -3.58 -14.53
C HIS A 86 -13.76 -4.81 -13.64
N PRO A 87 -14.68 -5.80 -13.65
CA PRO A 87 -14.62 -6.98 -12.78
C PRO A 87 -13.33 -7.79 -12.86
N GLN A 88 -12.62 -7.71 -13.99
CA GLN A 88 -11.35 -8.38 -14.23
C GLN A 88 -10.17 -7.77 -13.45
N ILE A 89 -10.34 -6.56 -12.90
CA ILE A 89 -9.31 -5.85 -12.16
C ILE A 89 -9.52 -6.11 -10.66
N ALA A 90 -8.48 -6.54 -9.96
CA ALA A 90 -8.50 -6.61 -8.50
C ALA A 90 -8.36 -5.20 -7.90
N PRO A 91 -9.02 -4.92 -6.75
CA PRO A 91 -8.93 -3.62 -6.08
C PRO A 91 -7.54 -3.30 -5.52
N ASP A 92 -6.66 -4.30 -5.39
CA ASP A 92 -5.28 -4.13 -4.94
C ASP A 92 -4.27 -4.55 -6.01
N ASN A 93 -3.03 -4.11 -5.78
CA ASN A 93 -1.90 -4.49 -6.60
C ASN A 93 -1.26 -5.83 -6.16
N ASN A 94 -1.91 -6.62 -5.29
CA ASN A 94 -1.26 -7.79 -4.68
C ASN A 94 -0.83 -8.80 -5.74
N SER A 95 -1.59 -8.93 -6.83
CA SER A 95 -1.23 -9.79 -7.96
C SER A 95 0.07 -9.34 -8.64
N ALA A 96 0.19 -8.05 -8.97
CA ALA A 96 1.40 -7.56 -9.63
C ALA A 96 2.59 -7.51 -8.66
N GLU A 97 2.38 -7.17 -7.39
CA GLU A 97 3.45 -7.28 -6.38
C GLU A 97 3.95 -8.71 -6.24
N ARG A 98 3.06 -9.71 -6.24
CA ARG A 98 3.44 -11.13 -6.21
C ARG A 98 4.19 -11.54 -7.48
N ALA A 99 3.78 -11.05 -8.64
CA ALA A 99 4.45 -11.32 -9.91
C ALA A 99 5.86 -10.71 -9.98
N LEU A 100 6.05 -9.51 -9.42
CA LEU A 100 7.33 -8.79 -9.42
C LEU A 100 8.27 -9.20 -8.28
N ARG A 101 7.74 -9.78 -7.19
CA ARG A 101 8.54 -10.20 -6.02
C ARG A 101 9.70 -11.13 -6.37
N PRO A 102 9.57 -12.17 -7.21
CA PRO A 102 10.68 -13.02 -7.59
C PRO A 102 11.83 -12.24 -8.23
N GLU A 103 11.53 -11.30 -9.14
CA GLU A 103 12.53 -10.49 -9.84
C GLU A 103 13.22 -9.48 -8.93
N VAL A 104 12.44 -8.80 -8.06
CA VAL A 104 12.98 -7.87 -7.07
C VAL A 104 13.85 -8.60 -6.05
N LEU A 105 13.43 -9.79 -5.61
CA LEU A 105 14.23 -10.64 -4.72
C LEU A 105 15.49 -11.17 -5.43
N LEU A 106 15.40 -11.53 -6.72
CA LEU A 106 16.56 -11.94 -7.51
C LEU A 106 17.57 -10.78 -7.63
N ARG A 107 17.14 -9.57 -8.01
CA ARG A 107 18.00 -8.38 -8.06
C ARG A 107 18.63 -8.06 -6.69
N LYS A 108 17.86 -8.20 -5.62
CA LYS A 108 18.30 -7.88 -4.25
C LYS A 108 19.24 -8.94 -3.66
N ASN A 109 19.03 -10.23 -3.95
CA ASN A 109 19.86 -11.34 -3.47
C ASN A 109 21.07 -11.60 -4.37
N CYS A 110 20.96 -11.38 -5.68
CA CYS A 110 22.06 -11.49 -6.62
C CYS A 110 22.86 -10.19 -6.72
N GLY A 111 22.80 -9.32 -5.67
CA GLY A 111 23.43 -8.00 -5.57
C GLY A 111 24.55 -7.84 -6.59
N GLY A 112 24.19 -7.20 -7.71
CA GLY A 112 24.75 -7.43 -9.06
C GLY A 112 26.17 -7.95 -9.04
N SER A 113 26.41 -9.09 -9.70
CA SER A 113 27.69 -9.80 -9.74
C SER A 113 28.87 -8.84 -9.51
N GLY A 114 29.39 -8.79 -8.29
CA GLY A 114 30.60 -8.04 -7.92
C GLY A 114 31.85 -8.67 -8.55
N ALA A 115 31.73 -9.18 -9.78
CA ALA A 115 32.76 -9.82 -10.53
C ALA A 115 33.51 -8.72 -11.31
N PRO A 116 34.82 -8.53 -11.07
CA PRO A 116 35.65 -7.55 -11.79
C PRO A 116 35.62 -7.71 -13.32
N TRP A 117 35.23 -8.89 -13.82
CA TRP A 117 35.13 -9.19 -15.25
C TRP A 117 33.91 -8.58 -15.94
N ALA A 118 32.93 -8.04 -15.20
CA ALA A 118 31.84 -7.25 -15.79
C ALA A 118 32.30 -5.82 -16.18
N TYR A 119 33.50 -5.42 -15.77
CA TYR A 119 34.22 -4.25 -16.25
C TYR A 119 35.56 -4.68 -16.87
N VAL A 120 35.52 -5.39 -18.00
CA VAL A 120 36.69 -5.36 -18.90
C VAL A 120 36.65 -4.01 -19.61
N PHE A 121 37.21 -3.00 -18.95
CA PHE A 121 38.12 -1.98 -19.49
C PHE A 121 38.67 -1.18 -18.30
N GLY A 122 39.92 -1.47 -17.90
CA GLY A 122 40.73 -0.58 -17.05
C GLY A 122 40.97 -1.04 -15.60
N GLU A 123 41.94 -1.94 -15.43
CA GLU A 123 42.88 -2.15 -14.32
C GLU A 123 42.55 -1.76 -12.84
N ALA A 124 42.68 -2.81 -12.00
CA ALA A 124 43.47 -2.90 -10.75
C ALA A 124 43.03 -2.16 -9.45
N GLY A 125 42.69 -2.98 -8.44
CA GLY A 125 43.21 -2.80 -7.07
C GLY A 125 42.21 -2.69 -5.91
N GLY A 126 42.10 -3.76 -5.10
CA GLY A 126 42.09 -3.62 -3.64
C GLY A 126 40.81 -3.91 -2.84
N SER A 127 40.87 -5.00 -2.06
CA SER A 127 40.28 -5.21 -0.70
C SER A 127 38.76 -5.27 -0.51
N TRP A 128 38.23 -6.50 -0.32
CA TRP A 128 36.88 -6.75 0.18
C TRP A 128 36.85 -6.75 1.71
N GLY A 129 36.26 -5.71 2.32
CA GLY A 129 35.90 -5.68 3.73
C GLY A 129 34.60 -6.47 3.99
N ARG A 130 34.68 -7.47 4.89
CA ARG A 130 33.54 -8.19 5.46
C ARG A 130 32.63 -7.25 6.24
N VAL A 131 31.33 -7.24 5.95
CA VAL A 131 30.30 -6.70 6.85
C VAL A 131 29.66 -7.87 7.60
N SER A 132 29.89 -7.94 8.92
CA SER A 132 29.29 -8.95 9.79
C SER A 132 27.83 -8.61 10.06
N TRP A 133 26.93 -9.54 9.74
CA TRP A 133 25.53 -9.50 10.15
C TRP A 133 25.39 -10.07 11.57
N TRP A 134 24.81 -9.26 12.46
CA TRP A 134 24.04 -9.59 13.67
C TRP A 134 24.27 -10.97 14.32
N ARG A 135 25.00 -10.97 15.45
CA ARG A 135 24.85 -12.01 16.48
C ARG A 135 23.56 -11.77 17.26
N LEU A 136 22.56 -12.62 17.04
CA LEU A 136 21.60 -12.98 18.07
C LEU A 136 22.06 -14.31 18.68
N ARG A 137 22.35 -14.32 19.99
CA ARG A 137 22.40 -15.55 20.78
C ARG A 137 21.99 -15.25 22.22
N ALA A 138 20.88 -15.84 22.61
CA ALA A 138 20.60 -16.43 23.92
C ALA A 138 19.67 -17.62 23.61
N PRO A 139 19.61 -18.69 24.42
CA PRO A 139 19.75 -18.73 25.87
C PRO A 139 21.17 -18.97 26.38
#